data_AF-A0A258S7I5-F1
#
_entry.id   AF-A0A258S7I5-F1
#
_cell.length_a   1.000
_cell.length_b   1.000
_cell.length_c   1.000
_cell.angle_alpha   90.00
_cell.angle_beta   90.00
_cell.angle_gamma   90.00
#
_symmetry.space_group_name_H-M   'P 1'
#
loop_
_entity.id
_entity.type
_entity.pdbx_description
1 polymer ?
#
loop_
_entity_poly.entity_id
_entity_poly.type
_entity_poly.pdbx_seq_one_letter_code
_entity_poly.pdbx_strand_id
1 'polypeptide(L)'
;MIDLAAWHAEPLPEGEAQIRLDQIRTATTWDDRLEVLRLRIMLGLPFEMQRDVLWNEASSDMQRAAVELITGQIMLARRLQGAWIWLDTAQQRLAHHLPGTGYLELLRRHATLRGLRLFDTPKPIRPLTELLTIARMTAQLEGRQRKTFTLDARDTLG
;
A
#
# COMPACT_ATOMS: atom_id res chain seq x y z
N MET A 1 4.66 -12.67 14.34
CA MET A 1 4.33 -11.24 14.53
C MET A 1 4.75 -10.49 13.28
N ILE A 2 3.81 -9.85 12.60
CA ILE A 2 4.06 -9.09 11.37
C ILE A 2 4.87 -7.81 11.66
N ASP A 3 5.85 -7.52 10.81
CA ASP A 3 6.57 -6.24 10.86
C ASP A 3 5.70 -5.14 10.22
N LEU A 4 5.17 -4.24 11.06
CA LEU A 4 4.27 -3.17 10.62
C LEU A 4 4.99 -2.03 9.87
N ALA A 5 6.32 -1.94 9.92
CA ALA A 5 7.09 -0.98 9.13
C ALA A 5 7.41 -1.53 7.72
N ALA A 6 7.41 -2.85 7.55
CA ALA A 6 7.76 -3.51 6.30
C ALA A 6 6.73 -3.26 5.16
N TRP A 7 7.17 -3.61 3.95
CA TRP A 7 6.33 -3.67 2.76
C TRP A 7 5.89 -5.11 2.52
N HIS A 8 4.58 -5.35 2.49
CA HIS A 8 3.96 -6.68 2.42
C HIS A 8 3.38 -7.02 1.04
N ALA A 9 3.48 -6.08 0.11
CA ALA A 9 2.93 -6.19 -1.24
C ALA A 9 4.01 -6.48 -2.30
N GLU A 10 5.08 -7.17 -1.90
CA GLU A 10 6.08 -7.66 -2.85
C GLU A 10 5.44 -8.73 -3.73
N PRO A 11 5.55 -8.64 -5.08
CA PRO A 11 4.89 -9.57 -5.97
C PRO A 11 5.36 -11.00 -5.73
N LEU A 12 4.41 -11.92 -5.69
CA LEU A 12 4.64 -13.35 -5.59
C LEU A 12 4.10 -13.99 -6.88
N PRO A 13 4.83 -14.93 -7.51
CA PRO A 13 4.31 -15.68 -8.64
C PRO A 13 2.98 -16.36 -8.29
N GLU A 14 2.02 -16.33 -9.21
CA GLU A 14 0.66 -16.81 -8.95
C GLU A 14 0.64 -18.27 -8.48
N GLY A 15 1.45 -19.14 -9.10
CA GLY A 15 1.56 -20.54 -8.69
C GLY A 15 2.10 -20.71 -7.27
N GLU A 16 3.08 -19.92 -6.86
CA GLU A 16 3.62 -19.96 -5.48
C GLU A 16 2.61 -19.42 -4.47
N ALA A 17 1.91 -18.33 -4.82
CA ALA A 17 0.86 -17.77 -3.99
C ALA A 17 -0.30 -18.76 -3.77
N GLN A 18 -0.69 -19.49 -4.82
CA GLN A 18 -1.73 -20.52 -4.74
C GLN A 18 -1.30 -21.71 -3.88
N ILE A 19 -0.09 -22.23 -4.10
CA ILE A 19 0.47 -23.32 -3.27
C ILE A 19 0.49 -22.92 -1.80
N ARG A 20 0.97 -21.71 -1.50
CA ARG A 20 1.02 -21.19 -0.12
C ARG A 20 -0.39 -21.04 0.45
N LEU A 21 -1.33 -20.50 -0.31
CA LEU A 21 -2.72 -20.37 0.11
C LEU A 21 -3.34 -21.72 0.46
N ASP A 22 -3.06 -22.76 -0.33
CA ASP A 22 -3.56 -24.11 -0.08
C ASP A 22 -2.95 -24.75 1.17
N GLN A 23 -1.68 -24.45 1.47
CA GLN A 23 -0.99 -24.91 2.69
C GLN A 23 -1.57 -24.31 3.97
N ILE A 24 -2.04 -23.05 3.94
CA ILE A 24 -2.62 -22.36 5.11
C ILE A 24 -4.15 -22.35 5.11
N ARG A 25 -4.81 -23.25 4.36
CA ARG A 25 -6.28 -23.37 4.34
C ARG A 25 -6.92 -23.66 5.70
N THR A 26 -6.20 -24.33 6.61
CA THR A 26 -6.65 -24.65 7.98
C THR A 26 -6.09 -23.68 9.02
N ALA A 27 -5.60 -22.51 8.59
CA ALA A 27 -5.07 -21.45 9.44
C ALA A 27 -6.01 -21.09 10.60
N THR A 28 -5.52 -21.26 11.82
CA THR A 28 -6.24 -20.86 13.05
C THR A 28 -5.58 -19.65 13.73
N THR A 29 -4.30 -19.41 13.48
CA THR A 29 -3.57 -18.30 14.10
C THR A 29 -3.87 -16.98 13.40
N TRP A 30 -3.72 -15.87 14.13
CA TRP A 30 -3.90 -14.53 13.58
C TRP A 30 -2.97 -14.26 12.39
N ASP A 31 -1.69 -14.59 12.52
CA ASP A 31 -0.67 -14.35 11.49
C ASP A 31 -1.00 -15.15 10.21
N ASP A 32 -1.46 -16.40 10.34
CA ASP A 32 -1.85 -17.20 9.18
C ASP A 32 -3.09 -16.62 8.48
N ARG A 33 -4.10 -16.19 9.24
CA ARG A 33 -5.30 -15.60 8.65
C ARG A 33 -5.00 -14.27 7.93
N LEU A 34 -4.05 -13.51 8.46
CA LEU A 34 -3.55 -12.29 7.85
C LEU A 34 -2.76 -12.59 6.55
N GLU A 35 -1.96 -13.65 6.53
CA GLU A 35 -1.30 -14.15 5.32
C GLU A 35 -2.31 -14.63 4.27
N VAL A 36 -3.38 -15.32 4.69
CA VAL A 36 -4.49 -15.70 3.78
C VAL A 36 -5.12 -14.46 3.16
N LEU A 37 -5.39 -13.41 3.95
CA LEU A 37 -5.89 -12.14 3.43
C LEU A 37 -4.91 -11.55 2.39
N ARG A 38 -3.62 -11.48 2.73
CA ARG A 38 -2.55 -10.99 1.85
C ARG A 38 -2.56 -11.72 0.50
N LEU A 39 -2.51 -13.05 0.52
CA LEU A 39 -2.46 -13.88 -0.68
C LEU A 39 -3.72 -13.75 -1.54
N ARG A 40 -4.91 -13.70 -0.92
CA ARG A 40 -6.16 -13.54 -1.68
C ARG A 40 -6.23 -12.21 -2.41
N ILE A 41 -5.84 -11.11 -1.77
CA ILE A 41 -5.81 -9.79 -2.43
C ILE A 41 -4.80 -9.81 -3.59
N MET A 42 -3.63 -10.45 -3.40
CA MET A 42 -2.60 -10.56 -4.44
C MET A 42 -3.10 -11.34 -5.67
N LEU A 43 -3.78 -12.47 -5.43
CA LEU A 43 -4.39 -13.30 -6.46
C LEU A 43 -5.66 -12.68 -7.07
N GLY A 44 -6.15 -11.55 -6.54
CA GLY A 44 -7.39 -10.93 -6.98
C GLY A 44 -8.65 -11.74 -6.66
N LEU A 45 -8.57 -12.62 -5.67
CA LEU A 45 -9.71 -13.38 -5.15
C LEU A 45 -10.58 -12.47 -4.26
N PRO A 46 -11.89 -12.76 -4.11
CA PRO A 46 -12.76 -12.00 -3.20
C PRO A 46 -12.18 -11.97 -1.78
N PHE A 47 -12.04 -10.80 -1.17
CA PHE A 47 -11.30 -10.64 0.10
C PHE A 47 -12.01 -9.73 1.10
N GLU A 48 -13.00 -8.97 0.67
CA GLU A 48 -13.67 -7.91 1.44
C GLU A 48 -14.32 -8.48 2.70
N MET A 49 -15.08 -9.56 2.56
CA MET A 49 -15.71 -10.24 3.70
C MET A 49 -14.65 -10.76 4.70
N GLN A 50 -13.55 -11.33 4.22
CA GLN A 50 -12.49 -11.83 5.10
C GLN A 50 -11.75 -10.68 5.80
N ARG A 51 -11.45 -9.59 5.08
CA ARG A 51 -10.87 -8.37 5.62
C ARG A 51 -11.75 -7.82 6.74
N ASP A 52 -13.06 -7.72 6.50
CA ASP A 52 -14.00 -7.15 7.46
C ASP A 52 -14.15 -8.04 8.70
N VAL A 53 -14.20 -9.38 8.52
CA VAL A 53 -14.17 -10.33 9.64
C VAL A 53 -12.89 -10.15 10.46
N LEU A 54 -11.72 -10.16 9.82
CA LEU A 54 -10.45 -9.98 10.53
C LEU A 54 -10.37 -8.64 11.26
N TRP A 55 -10.80 -7.56 10.62
CA TRP A 55 -10.79 -6.25 11.23
C TRP A 55 -11.70 -6.16 12.45
N ASN A 56 -12.88 -6.79 12.40
CA ASN A 56 -13.83 -6.82 13.52
C ASN A 56 -13.37 -7.74 14.67
N GLU A 57 -12.68 -8.84 14.35
CA GLU A 57 -12.14 -9.77 15.35
C GLU A 57 -10.79 -9.33 15.94
N ALA A 58 -10.17 -8.28 15.39
CA ALA A 58 -8.93 -7.72 15.90
C ALA A 58 -9.08 -7.27 17.37
N SER A 59 -8.24 -7.80 18.24
CA SER A 59 -8.24 -7.52 19.68
C SER A 59 -7.43 -6.27 20.06
N SER A 60 -6.71 -5.68 19.11
CA SER A 60 -5.87 -4.49 19.34
C SER A 60 -5.78 -3.58 18.11
N ASP A 61 -5.41 -2.32 18.32
CA ASP A 61 -5.19 -1.37 17.22
C ASP A 61 -4.00 -1.76 16.33
N MET A 62 -3.00 -2.46 16.86
CA MET A 62 -1.90 -3.02 16.05
C MET A 62 -2.41 -4.07 15.05
N GLN A 63 -3.34 -4.92 15.48
CA GLN A 63 -3.95 -5.92 14.60
C GLN A 63 -4.82 -5.27 13.51
N ARG A 64 -5.62 -4.25 13.87
CA ARG A 64 -6.39 -3.47 12.89
C ARG A 64 -5.48 -2.77 11.89
N ALA A 65 -4.41 -2.15 12.38
CA ALA A 65 -3.41 -1.51 11.55
C ALA A 65 -2.73 -2.50 10.59
N ALA A 66 -2.48 -3.75 11.02
CA ALA A 66 -1.93 -4.79 10.15
C ALA A 66 -2.87 -5.12 8.97
N VAL A 67 -4.17 -5.27 9.23
CA VAL A 67 -5.19 -5.52 8.20
C VAL A 67 -5.28 -4.34 7.23
N GLU A 68 -5.32 -3.12 7.75
CA GLU A 68 -5.38 -1.89 6.96
C GLU A 68 -4.11 -1.69 6.13
N LEU A 69 -2.91 -1.92 6.70
CA LEU A 69 -1.63 -1.85 5.98
C LEU A 69 -1.57 -2.83 4.83
N ILE A 70 -1.83 -4.12 5.06
CA ILE A 70 -1.73 -5.14 4.01
C ILE A 70 -2.72 -4.82 2.88
N THR A 71 -3.95 -4.47 3.23
CA THR A 71 -4.97 -4.10 2.26
C THR A 71 -4.51 -2.91 1.42
N GLY A 72 -4.09 -1.83 2.08
CA GLY A 72 -3.65 -0.61 1.41
C GLY A 72 -2.40 -0.81 0.56
N GLN A 73 -1.40 -1.55 1.05
CA GLN A 73 -0.14 -1.78 0.34
C GLN A 73 -0.36 -2.61 -0.93
N ILE A 74 -1.18 -3.66 -0.88
CA ILE A 74 -1.45 -4.49 -2.08
C ILE A 74 -2.32 -3.71 -3.08
N MET A 75 -3.34 -2.99 -2.61
CA MET A 75 -4.11 -2.11 -3.48
C MET A 75 -3.20 -1.08 -4.15
N LEU A 76 -2.26 -0.49 -3.41
CA LEU A 76 -1.30 0.48 -3.94
C LEU A 76 -0.32 -0.17 -4.93
N ALA A 77 0.13 -1.40 -4.68
CA ALA A 77 0.99 -2.14 -5.58
C ALA A 77 0.29 -2.49 -6.91
N ARG A 78 -1.04 -2.69 -6.86
CA ARG A 78 -1.93 -2.81 -8.02
C ARG A 78 -2.35 -1.45 -8.59
N ARG A 79 -1.90 -0.35 -8.00
CA ARG A 79 -2.26 1.05 -8.32
C ARG A 79 -3.77 1.26 -8.36
N LEU A 80 -4.50 0.66 -7.44
CA LEU A 80 -5.95 0.73 -7.33
C LEU A 80 -6.37 1.98 -6.53
N GLN A 81 -7.45 2.63 -6.96
CA GLN A 81 -8.06 3.72 -6.19
C GLN A 81 -8.55 3.23 -4.82
N GLY A 82 -8.61 4.14 -3.85
CA GLY A 82 -8.99 3.83 -2.47
C GLY A 82 -7.86 3.25 -1.61
N ALA A 83 -6.71 2.88 -2.18
CA ALA A 83 -5.55 2.36 -1.43
C ALA A 83 -5.11 3.30 -0.29
N TRP A 84 -5.16 4.63 -0.53
CA TRP A 84 -4.74 5.63 0.46
C TRP A 84 -5.65 5.70 1.67
N ILE A 85 -6.95 5.40 1.56
CA ILE A 85 -7.88 5.40 2.70
C ILE A 85 -7.39 4.39 3.75
N TRP A 86 -6.98 3.20 3.28
CA TRP A 86 -6.45 2.15 4.14
C TRP A 86 -5.09 2.52 4.74
N LEU A 87 -4.16 3.04 3.92
CA LEU A 87 -2.82 3.40 4.37
C LEU A 87 -2.83 4.57 5.37
N ASP A 88 -3.72 5.56 5.17
CA ASP A 88 -3.84 6.71 6.07
C ASP A 88 -4.45 6.31 7.41
N THR A 89 -5.48 5.46 7.39
CA THR A 89 -6.09 4.93 8.61
C THR A 89 -5.08 4.10 9.40
N ALA A 90 -4.33 3.23 8.73
CA ALA A 90 -3.28 2.44 9.35
C ALA A 90 -2.20 3.33 9.97
N GLN A 91 -1.73 4.34 9.24
CA GLN A 91 -0.71 5.27 9.71
C GLN A 91 -1.15 6.03 10.97
N GLN A 92 -2.41 6.47 11.03
CA GLN A 92 -2.97 7.13 12.21
C GLN A 92 -2.97 6.20 13.43
N ARG A 93 -3.37 4.93 13.27
CA ARG A 93 -3.29 3.94 14.37
C ARG A 93 -1.86 3.71 14.81
N LEU A 94 -0.93 3.59 13.86
CA LEU A 94 0.47 3.27 14.15
C LEU A 94 1.26 4.42 14.76
N ALA A 95 0.80 5.66 14.63
CA ALA A 95 1.49 6.85 15.14
C ALA A 95 1.82 6.76 16.64
N HIS A 96 0.99 6.07 17.42
CA HIS A 96 1.18 5.88 18.86
C HIS A 96 1.92 4.59 19.22
N HIS A 97 2.16 3.69 18.26
CA HIS A 97 2.68 2.34 18.51
C HIS A 97 4.05 2.06 17.88
N LEU A 98 4.47 2.80 16.84
CA LEU A 98 5.81 2.70 16.28
C LEU A 98 6.65 3.92 16.68
N PRO A 99 7.41 3.87 17.78
CA PRO A 99 8.40 4.89 18.06
C PRO A 99 9.62 4.73 17.13
N GLY A 100 10.17 5.86 16.68
CA GLY A 100 11.51 5.92 16.07
C GLY A 100 11.57 5.73 14.55
N THR A 101 12.61 5.04 14.10
CA THR A 101 13.03 4.97 12.68
C THR A 101 12.03 4.25 11.78
N GLY A 102 11.41 3.17 12.26
CA GLY A 102 10.45 2.39 11.46
C GLY A 102 9.21 3.18 11.04
N TYR A 103 8.68 4.03 11.92
CA TYR A 103 7.57 4.93 11.56
C TYR A 103 8.00 5.97 10.52
N LEU A 104 9.19 6.57 10.70
CA LEU A 104 9.73 7.55 9.75
C LEU A 104 9.98 6.93 8.36
N GLU A 105 10.45 5.69 8.30
CA GLU A 105 10.63 4.95 7.05
C GLU A 105 9.29 4.72 6.34
N LEU A 106 8.28 4.27 7.09
CA LEU A 106 6.91 4.11 6.59
C LEU A 106 6.37 5.44 6.04
N LEU A 107 6.50 6.54 6.79
CA LEU A 107 6.06 7.87 6.36
C LEU A 107 6.76 8.32 5.08
N ARG A 108 8.09 8.19 5.01
CA ARG A 108 8.89 8.58 3.83
C ARG A 108 8.51 7.76 2.60
N ARG A 109 8.29 6.44 2.78
CA ARG A 109 7.82 5.55 1.71
C ARG A 109 6.45 5.98 1.21
N HIS A 110 5.49 6.18 2.11
CA HIS A 110 4.14 6.61 1.75
C HIS A 110 4.15 7.98 1.05
N ALA A 111 4.89 8.96 1.59
CA ALA A 111 5.04 10.28 0.98
C ALA A 111 5.61 10.21 -0.44
N THR A 112 6.60 9.35 -0.68
CA THR A 112 7.14 9.14 -2.03
C THR A 112 6.10 8.54 -2.96
N LEU A 113 5.39 7.51 -2.50
CA LEU A 113 4.40 6.79 -3.32
C LEU A 113 3.15 7.62 -3.62
N ARG A 114 2.90 8.75 -2.93
CA ARG A 114 1.79 9.67 -3.25
C ARG A 114 1.84 10.22 -4.67
N GLY A 115 3.02 10.26 -5.30
CA GLY A 115 3.16 10.62 -6.71
C GLY A 115 2.64 9.55 -7.70
N LEU A 116 2.19 8.38 -7.23
CA LEU A 116 1.64 7.35 -8.10
C LEU A 116 0.24 7.73 -8.60
N ARG A 117 0.05 7.60 -9.91
CA ARG A 117 -1.28 7.58 -10.51
C ARG A 117 -1.99 6.26 -10.17
N LEU A 118 -3.20 6.38 -9.63
CA LEU A 118 -4.09 5.26 -9.31
C LEU A 118 -5.23 5.13 -10.35
N PHE A 119 -5.83 3.95 -10.42
CA PHE A 119 -6.83 3.56 -11.43
C PHE A 119 -8.02 2.85 -10.77
N ASP A 120 -9.19 2.90 -11.40
CA ASP A 120 -10.39 2.17 -10.95
C ASP A 120 -10.28 0.66 -11.19
N THR A 121 -9.49 0.28 -12.20
CA THR A 121 -9.21 -1.13 -12.52
C THR A 121 -7.82 -1.51 -12.02
N PRO A 122 -7.68 -2.67 -11.36
CA PRO A 122 -6.40 -3.08 -10.83
C PRO A 122 -5.39 -3.36 -11.95
N LYS A 123 -4.16 -2.89 -11.77
CA LYS A 123 -3.02 -3.24 -12.63
C LYS A 123 -2.26 -4.45 -12.05
N PRO A 124 -1.39 -5.10 -12.85
CA PRO A 124 -0.46 -6.09 -12.31
C PRO A 124 0.35 -5.49 -11.15
N ILE A 125 0.58 -6.31 -10.12
CA ILE A 125 1.39 -5.94 -8.95
C ILE A 125 2.81 -5.63 -9.43
N ARG A 126 3.40 -4.56 -8.88
CA ARG A 126 4.80 -4.21 -9.12
C ARG A 126 5.62 -4.25 -7.82
N PRO A 127 6.91 -4.58 -7.89
CA PRO A 127 7.84 -4.45 -6.78
C PRO A 127 7.86 -3.03 -6.21
N LEU A 128 8.16 -2.90 -4.92
CA LEU A 128 8.24 -1.58 -4.27
C LEU A 128 9.25 -0.65 -4.97
N THR A 129 10.37 -1.19 -5.41
CA THR A 129 11.45 -0.44 -6.08
C THR A 129 10.97 0.22 -7.37
N GLU A 130 10.19 -0.50 -8.18
CA GLU A 130 9.56 0.05 -9.38
C GLU A 130 8.55 1.13 -9.05
N LEU A 131 7.69 0.90 -8.05
CA LEU A 131 6.66 1.86 -7.64
C LEU A 131 7.29 3.18 -7.16
N LEU A 132 8.34 3.09 -6.35
CA LEU A 132 9.10 4.26 -5.89
C LEU A 132 9.73 5.01 -7.07
N THR A 133 10.25 4.27 -8.06
CA THR A 133 10.84 4.87 -9.28
C THR A 133 9.78 5.63 -10.08
N ILE A 134 8.63 5.00 -10.34
CA ILE A 134 7.51 5.63 -11.06
C ILE A 134 7.05 6.89 -10.33
N ALA A 135 6.85 6.81 -9.02
CA ALA A 135 6.35 7.93 -8.23
C ALA A 135 7.32 9.13 -8.24
N ARG A 136 8.63 8.87 -8.14
CA ARG A 136 9.66 9.92 -8.24
C ARG A 136 9.68 10.57 -9.63
N MET A 137 9.58 9.76 -10.69
CA MET A 137 9.51 10.27 -12.06
C MET A 137 8.28 11.15 -12.29
N THR A 138 7.11 10.73 -11.79
CA THR A 138 5.87 11.52 -11.88
C THR A 138 6.02 12.86 -11.14
N ALA A 139 6.52 12.85 -9.90
CA ALA A 139 6.75 14.07 -9.12
C ALA A 139 7.74 15.04 -9.80
N GLN A 140 8.78 14.51 -10.45
CA GLN A 140 9.75 15.32 -11.18
C GLN A 140 9.15 15.97 -12.43
N LEU A 141 8.29 15.27 -13.16
CA LEU A 141 7.60 15.80 -14.34
C LEU A 141 6.60 16.90 -13.96
N GLU A 142 5.82 16.68 -12.91
CA GLU A 142 4.87 17.68 -12.40
C GLU A 142 5.59 18.92 -11.83
N GLY A 143 6.69 18.71 -11.10
CA GLY A 143 7.53 19.80 -10.58
C GLY A 143 8.21 20.61 -11.68
N ARG A 144 8.53 20.00 -12.83
CA ARG A 144 9.03 20.71 -14.01
C ARG A 144 7.94 21.51 -14.70
N GLN A 145 6.76 20.94 -14.92
CA GLN A 145 5.62 21.66 -15.52
C GLN A 145 5.23 22.92 -14.73
N ARG A 146 5.27 22.87 -13.39
CA ARG A 146 4.99 24.04 -12.54
C ARG A 146 6.01 25.16 -12.68
N LYS A 147 7.29 24.84 -12.93
CA LYS A 147 8.34 25.86 -13.12
C LYS A 147 8.31 26.51 -14.50
N THR A 148 7.79 25.81 -15.51
CA THR A 148 7.70 26.35 -16.88
C THR A 148 6.52 27.31 -17.07
N PHE A 149 5.48 27.24 -16.22
CA PHE A 149 4.31 28.13 -16.31
C PHE A 149 4.48 29.51 -15.66
N THR A 150 5.63 29.77 -15.04
CA THR A 150 6.06 31.11 -14.58
C THR A 150 7.09 31.70 -15.54
N LEU A 151 6.78 31.70 -16.84
CA LEU A 151 7.52 32.43 -17.86
C LEU A 151 6.62 33.54 -18.40
N ASP A 152 7.05 34.76 -18.12
CA ASP A 152 6.75 36.02 -18.81
C ASP A 152 5.30 36.38 -19.14
N ALA A 153 4.66 37.07 -18.18
CA ALA A 153 3.57 38.01 -18.44
C ALA A 153 4.02 39.47 -18.31
N ARG A 154 5.31 39.78 -18.56
CA ARG A 154 5.84 41.16 -18.53
C ARG A 154 6.42 41.67 -19.83
N ASP A 155 6.44 40.86 -20.89
CA ASP A 155 7.13 41.21 -22.14
C ASP A 155 6.18 41.50 -23.32
N THR A 156 4.98 42.03 -23.05
CA THR A 156 4.05 42.48 -24.10
C THR A 156 3.32 43.78 -23.77
N LEU A 157 4.05 44.87 -23.54
CA LEU A 157 3.52 46.22 -23.82
C LEU A 157 4.68 47.09 -24.33
N GLY A 158 4.81 47.11 -25.67
CA GLY A 158 5.46 48.19 -26.40
C GLY A 158 4.55 49.40 -26.56
#